data_AF-A0A355IND7-F1
#
_entry.id   AF-A0A355IND7-F1
#
_cell.length_a   1.000
_cell.length_b   1.000
_cell.length_c   1.000
_cell.angle_alpha   90.00
_cell.angle_beta   90.00
_cell.angle_gamma   90.00
#
_symmetry.space_group_name_H-M   'P 1'
#
loop_
_entity.id
_entity.type
_entity.pdbx_description
1 polymer ?
#
loop_
_entity_poly.entity_id
_entity_poly.type
_entity_poly.pdbx_seq_one_letter_code
_entity_poly.pdbx_strand_id
1 'polypeptide(L)'
;AKPRATLLPKGSDIPVTFVSHGQKVHFRQSTRSKAFSQGWGEEGYHNQFIDRGKRYHYLFSAIHTANDVEAAVNDLVHEGLLSLNEVEETLTYAQKALQQPQAADWFSGRYKLFNECSILTHDNQGHTVLKRPDRVMLAPDHLTVVDFKFGQPAASHQRQVAEYMQLLTQMGYPNVQGYLWYVDNETVVTVSPSAAF
;
A
#
# COMPACT_ATOMS: atom_id res chain seq x y z
N ALA A 1 17.74 -17.75 -76.33
CA ALA A 1 16.48 -17.12 -75.90
C ALA A 1 16.79 -16.03 -74.88
N LYS A 2 16.30 -14.80 -75.05
CA LYS A 2 16.53 -13.68 -74.09
C LYS A 2 15.55 -13.78 -72.91
N PRO A 3 15.96 -13.43 -71.68
CA PRO A 3 15.05 -13.42 -70.55
C PRO A 3 14.07 -12.24 -70.68
N ARG A 4 12.79 -12.52 -70.45
CA ARG A 4 11.70 -11.54 -70.51
C ARG A 4 11.67 -10.77 -69.19
N ALA A 5 12.12 -9.52 -69.19
CA ALA A 5 12.00 -8.65 -68.02
C ALA A 5 10.51 -8.36 -67.77
N THR A 6 10.01 -8.81 -66.63
CA THR A 6 8.65 -8.47 -66.17
C THR A 6 8.78 -7.25 -65.27
N LEU A 7 8.33 -6.09 -65.76
CA LEU A 7 8.26 -4.86 -64.97
C LEU A 7 6.99 -4.92 -64.11
N LEU A 8 7.14 -4.99 -62.80
CA LEU A 8 6.02 -4.80 -61.87
C LEU A 8 5.63 -3.32 -61.84
N PRO A 9 4.33 -2.96 -61.80
CA PRO A 9 3.92 -1.58 -61.71
C PRO A 9 4.37 -0.97 -60.37
N LYS A 10 4.82 0.29 -60.40
CA LYS A 10 5.11 1.04 -59.17
C LYS A 10 3.81 1.22 -58.39
N GLY A 11 3.80 0.78 -57.13
CA GLY A 11 2.67 0.99 -56.22
C GLY A 11 2.41 2.49 -56.04
N SER A 12 1.13 2.88 -56.09
CA SER A 12 0.68 4.24 -55.83
C SER A 12 0.23 4.38 -54.37
N ASP A 13 0.61 5.47 -53.73
CA ASP A 13 0.15 5.78 -52.37
C ASP A 13 -1.37 5.91 -52.32
N ILE A 14 -2.00 5.20 -51.38
CA ILE A 14 -3.43 5.30 -51.12
C ILE A 14 -3.61 6.32 -49.99
N PRO A 15 -4.31 7.43 -50.21
CA PRO A 15 -4.56 8.40 -49.15
C PRO A 15 -5.51 7.79 -48.12
N VAL A 16 -5.00 7.50 -46.92
CA VAL A 16 -5.79 7.04 -45.78
C VAL A 16 -6.12 8.24 -44.91
N THR A 17 -7.40 8.53 -44.72
CA THR A 17 -7.86 9.58 -43.80
C THR A 17 -8.24 8.95 -42.47
N PHE A 18 -7.47 9.24 -41.42
CA PHE A 18 -7.83 8.85 -40.05
C PHE A 18 -8.87 9.81 -39.49
N VAL A 19 -10.06 9.30 -39.19
CA VAL A 19 -11.12 10.07 -38.51
C VAL A 19 -11.26 9.54 -37.08
N SER A 20 -10.68 10.27 -36.13
CA SER A 20 -10.85 9.95 -34.71
C SER A 20 -12.25 10.36 -34.26
N HIS A 21 -13.06 9.38 -33.90
CA HIS A 21 -14.34 9.63 -33.24
C HIS A 21 -14.05 9.77 -31.75
N GLY A 22 -14.26 10.96 -31.20
CA GLY A 22 -13.98 11.28 -29.80
C GLY A 22 -14.88 10.50 -28.85
N GLN A 23 -14.51 9.27 -28.52
CA GLN A 23 -15.03 8.62 -27.33
C GLN A 23 -14.46 9.37 -26.11
N LYS A 24 -15.34 9.72 -25.15
CA LYS A 24 -14.91 10.23 -23.85
C LYS A 24 -14.18 9.11 -23.11
N VAL A 25 -12.90 8.93 -23.39
CA VAL A 25 -12.03 8.05 -22.62
C VAL A 25 -11.76 8.75 -21.30
N HIS A 26 -12.50 8.37 -20.27
CA HIS A 26 -12.15 8.74 -18.90
C HIS A 26 -11.04 7.80 -18.45
N PHE A 27 -9.80 8.32 -18.41
CA PHE A 27 -8.71 7.61 -17.78
C PHE A 27 -9.03 7.43 -16.29
N ARG A 28 -9.38 6.21 -15.90
CA ARG A 28 -9.53 5.84 -14.48
C ARG A 28 -8.18 5.36 -14.01
N GLN A 29 -7.41 6.28 -13.45
CA GLN A 29 -6.18 5.95 -12.74
C GLN A 29 -6.51 4.93 -11.66
N SER A 30 -5.76 3.82 -11.62
CA SER A 30 -5.97 2.75 -10.64
C SER A 30 -5.82 3.31 -9.22
N THR A 31 -6.54 2.72 -8.25
CA THR A 31 -6.40 3.11 -6.84
C THR A 31 -4.95 3.06 -6.38
N ARG A 32 -4.17 2.09 -6.89
CA ARG A 32 -2.72 1.96 -6.65
C ARG A 32 -1.92 3.14 -7.21
N SER A 33 -2.23 3.59 -8.43
CA SER A 33 -1.56 4.73 -9.04
C SER A 33 -1.95 6.07 -8.37
N LYS A 34 -3.19 6.21 -7.87
CA LYS A 34 -3.60 7.40 -7.09
C LYS A 34 -2.91 7.48 -5.73
N ALA A 35 -2.85 6.36 -5.02
CA ALA A 35 -2.08 6.19 -3.78
C ALA A 35 -0.61 6.59 -3.96
N PHE A 36 -0.01 6.22 -5.10
CA PHE A 36 1.36 6.59 -5.45
C PHE A 36 1.54 8.09 -5.72
N SER A 37 0.62 8.73 -6.46
CA SER A 37 0.76 10.13 -6.87
C SER A 37 0.38 11.15 -5.80
N GLN A 38 -0.58 10.86 -4.92
CA GLN A 38 -1.16 11.88 -4.02
C GLN A 38 -0.58 11.91 -2.62
N GLY A 39 0.33 11.00 -2.27
CA GLY A 39 0.91 10.98 -0.93
C GLY A 39 -0.09 10.44 0.09
N TRP A 40 0.35 9.43 0.82
CA TRP A 40 -0.36 8.92 1.98
C TRP A 40 -0.11 9.87 3.13
N GLY A 41 -0.87 10.98 3.18
CA GLY A 41 -0.72 12.04 4.17
C GLY A 41 -0.22 13.35 3.56
N GLU A 42 -0.76 14.47 4.08
CA GLU A 42 -0.31 15.82 3.79
C GLU A 42 1.17 15.97 4.12
N GLU A 43 2.03 15.90 3.10
CA GLU A 43 3.29 16.64 3.00
C GLU A 43 3.82 16.43 1.59
N GLY A 44 3.60 17.42 0.73
CA GLY A 44 4.12 17.42 -0.63
C GLY A 44 5.61 17.72 -0.63
N TYR A 45 6.39 16.91 -1.35
CA TYR A 45 7.52 17.36 -2.16
C TYR A 45 7.84 16.30 -3.23
N HIS A 46 8.00 16.77 -4.46
CA HIS A 46 8.33 16.02 -5.67
C HIS A 46 9.85 15.79 -5.73
N ASN A 47 10.35 14.54 -5.82
CA ASN A 47 11.47 14.15 -6.70
C ASN A 47 11.93 12.69 -6.52
N GLN A 48 11.84 11.92 -7.61
CA GLN A 48 12.77 10.87 -8.11
C GLN A 48 13.29 9.72 -7.22
N PHE A 49 13.03 9.72 -5.92
CA PHE A 49 13.32 8.61 -5.01
C PHE A 49 12.05 8.30 -4.24
N ILE A 50 11.55 7.08 -4.38
CA ILE A 50 10.56 6.57 -3.44
C ILE A 50 11.29 6.53 -2.10
N ASP A 51 10.85 7.36 -1.15
CA ASP A 51 11.29 7.32 0.23
C ASP A 51 11.25 5.86 0.70
N ARG A 52 12.40 5.37 1.21
CA ARG A 52 12.58 4.01 1.72
C ARG A 52 11.41 3.59 2.61
N GLY A 53 10.93 4.50 3.46
CA GLY A 53 9.80 4.22 4.34
C GLY A 53 8.50 3.94 3.60
N LYS A 54 8.20 4.68 2.53
CA LYS A 54 7.00 4.47 1.70
C LYS A 54 7.08 3.16 0.93
N ARG A 55 8.27 2.80 0.44
CA ARG A 55 8.49 1.52 -0.27
C ARG A 55 8.25 0.33 0.65
N TYR A 56 8.80 0.37 1.86
CA TYR A 56 8.59 -0.71 2.82
C TYR A 56 7.17 -0.73 3.37
N HIS A 57 6.55 0.42 3.62
CA HIS A 57 5.13 0.48 3.96
C HIS A 57 4.27 -0.22 2.89
N TYR A 58 4.52 0.07 1.62
CA TYR A 58 3.88 -0.62 0.51
C TYR A 58 4.14 -2.12 0.48
N LEU A 59 5.40 -2.55 0.67
CA LEU A 59 5.74 -3.97 0.75
C LEU A 59 4.96 -4.68 1.86
N PHE A 60 4.97 -4.14 3.08
CA PHE A 60 4.36 -4.79 4.25
C PHE A 60 2.83 -4.76 4.20
N SER A 61 2.21 -3.76 3.56
CA SER A 61 0.76 -3.73 3.35
C SER A 61 0.27 -4.74 2.32
N ALA A 62 1.11 -5.12 1.35
CA ALA A 62 0.82 -6.18 0.39
C ALA A 62 0.90 -7.60 0.98
N ILE A 63 1.63 -7.79 2.07
CA ILE A 63 1.84 -9.11 2.70
C ILE A 63 0.65 -9.47 3.61
N HIS A 64 -0.09 -10.51 3.26
CA HIS A 64 -1.16 -11.05 4.11
C HIS A 64 -0.62 -12.04 5.15
N THR A 65 0.29 -12.90 4.73
CA THR A 65 0.93 -13.94 5.55
C THR A 65 2.44 -13.98 5.28
N ALA A 66 3.22 -14.61 6.17
CA ALA A 66 4.66 -14.75 5.99
C ALA A 66 5.07 -15.46 4.68
N ASN A 67 4.17 -16.26 4.09
CA ASN A 67 4.42 -16.94 2.81
C ASN A 67 4.32 -15.99 1.60
N ASP A 68 3.71 -14.82 1.76
CA ASP A 68 3.48 -13.87 0.66
C ASP A 68 4.68 -12.93 0.42
N VAL A 69 5.73 -13.02 1.26
CA VAL A 69 6.89 -12.12 1.20
C VAL A 69 7.56 -12.14 -0.16
N GLU A 70 7.81 -13.32 -0.72
CA GLU A 70 8.49 -13.46 -2.01
C GLU A 70 7.65 -12.86 -3.15
N ALA A 71 6.34 -13.14 -3.16
CA ALA A 71 5.42 -12.56 -4.12
C ALA A 71 5.36 -11.03 -4.02
N ALA A 72 5.28 -10.49 -2.80
CA ALA A 72 5.24 -9.06 -2.56
C ALA A 72 6.53 -8.36 -3.02
N VAL A 73 7.72 -8.94 -2.77
CA VAL A 73 8.98 -8.39 -3.27
C VAL A 73 9.04 -8.41 -4.79
N ASN A 74 8.60 -9.49 -5.43
CA ASN A 74 8.54 -9.58 -6.88
C ASN A 74 7.57 -8.55 -7.49
N ASP A 75 6.45 -8.26 -6.82
CA ASP A 75 5.53 -7.20 -7.23
C ASP A 75 6.21 -5.82 -7.23
N LEU A 76 7.03 -5.50 -6.21
CA LEU A 76 7.80 -4.25 -6.21
C LEU A 76 8.81 -4.18 -7.37
N VAL A 77 9.45 -5.30 -7.73
CA VAL A 77 10.36 -5.36 -8.89
C VAL A 77 9.59 -5.11 -10.18
N HIS A 78 8.44 -5.78 -10.37
CA HIS A 78 7.61 -5.60 -11.56
C HIS A 78 7.04 -4.19 -11.69
N GLU A 79 6.73 -3.54 -10.57
CA GLU A 79 6.28 -2.15 -10.52
C GLU A 79 7.44 -1.14 -10.67
N GLY A 80 8.68 -1.60 -10.77
CA GLY A 80 9.88 -0.75 -10.90
C GLY A 80 10.22 0.03 -9.63
N LEU A 81 9.68 -0.38 -8.48
CA LEU A 81 9.90 0.24 -7.18
C LEU A 81 11.14 -0.32 -6.46
N LEU A 82 11.64 -1.47 -6.89
CA LEU A 82 12.80 -2.17 -6.34
C LEU A 82 13.70 -2.67 -7.47
N SER A 83 15.02 -2.46 -7.38
CA SER A 83 15.95 -2.99 -8.37
C SER A 83 16.37 -4.43 -8.05
N LEU A 84 16.77 -5.20 -9.09
CA LEU A 84 17.10 -6.62 -8.96
C LEU A 84 18.24 -6.92 -7.96
N ASN A 85 19.17 -5.99 -7.79
CA ASN A 85 20.25 -6.09 -6.80
C ASN A 85 19.79 -5.85 -5.35
N GLU A 86 18.61 -5.27 -5.13
CA GLU A 86 18.04 -5.01 -3.79
C GLU A 86 17.14 -6.17 -3.31
N VAL A 87 16.82 -7.14 -4.17
CA VAL A 87 15.84 -8.21 -3.90
C VAL A 87 16.24 -9.08 -2.70
N GLU A 88 17.46 -9.59 -2.69
CA GLU A 88 17.95 -10.49 -1.62
C GLU A 88 17.98 -9.78 -0.26
N GLU A 89 18.43 -8.53 -0.23
CA GLU A 89 18.43 -7.69 0.98
C GLU A 89 17.00 -7.45 1.48
N THR A 90 16.07 -7.11 0.57
CA THR A 90 14.67 -6.83 0.89
C THR A 90 13.95 -8.07 1.42
N LEU A 91 14.18 -9.24 0.81
CA LEU A 91 13.64 -10.52 1.29
C LEU A 91 14.12 -10.83 2.70
N THR A 92 15.44 -10.72 2.92
CA THR A 92 16.05 -10.98 4.23
C THR A 92 15.51 -10.03 5.29
N TYR A 93 15.39 -8.74 4.97
CA TYR A 93 14.82 -7.72 5.86
C TYR A 93 13.37 -8.05 6.24
N ALA A 94 12.51 -8.31 5.25
CA ALA A 94 11.10 -8.61 5.47
C ALA A 94 10.91 -9.90 6.27
N GLN A 95 11.63 -10.97 5.92
CA GLN A 95 11.58 -12.25 6.63
C GLN A 95 12.04 -12.09 8.09
N LYS A 96 13.14 -11.38 8.34
CA LYS A 96 13.62 -11.10 9.71
C LYS A 96 12.59 -10.31 10.51
N ALA A 97 12.01 -9.27 9.92
CA ALA A 97 10.98 -8.46 10.58
C ALA A 97 9.77 -9.32 11.00
N LEU A 98 9.30 -10.20 10.11
CA LEU A 98 8.16 -11.08 10.38
C LEU A 98 8.44 -12.22 11.38
N GLN A 99 9.71 -12.47 11.72
CA GLN A 99 10.08 -13.44 12.76
C GLN A 99 9.92 -12.88 14.18
N GLN A 100 9.74 -11.57 14.36
CA GLN A 100 9.47 -11.00 15.68
C GLN A 100 8.16 -11.58 16.24
N PRO A 101 8.08 -11.95 17.53
CA PRO A 101 6.95 -12.72 18.06
C PRO A 101 5.56 -12.13 17.76
N GLN A 102 5.39 -10.81 17.91
CA GLN A 102 4.12 -10.14 17.62
C GLN A 102 3.84 -10.06 16.13
N ALA A 103 4.84 -9.74 15.30
CA ALA A 103 4.69 -9.73 13.85
C ALA A 103 4.38 -11.13 13.30
N ALA A 104 5.04 -12.17 13.81
CA ALA A 104 4.80 -13.55 13.39
C ALA A 104 3.34 -13.96 13.63
N ASP A 105 2.76 -13.54 14.76
CA ASP A 105 1.33 -13.75 15.04
C ASP A 105 0.42 -12.95 14.09
N TRP A 106 0.70 -11.65 13.88
CA TRP A 106 -0.09 -10.79 13.00
C TRP A 106 -0.09 -11.22 11.52
N PHE A 107 0.96 -11.93 11.10
CA PHE A 107 1.13 -12.47 9.75
C PHE A 107 0.98 -14.00 9.68
N SER A 108 0.39 -14.62 10.70
CA SER A 108 0.14 -16.07 10.76
C SER A 108 -0.98 -16.56 9.84
N GLY A 109 -1.85 -15.64 9.36
CA GLY A 109 -3.03 -15.98 8.56
C GLY A 109 -4.25 -16.45 9.36
N ARG A 110 -4.19 -16.46 10.70
CA ARG A 110 -5.32 -16.91 11.55
C ARG A 110 -6.45 -15.89 11.70
N TYR A 111 -6.19 -14.63 11.36
CA TYR A 111 -7.13 -13.52 11.53
C TYR A 111 -7.92 -13.29 10.24
N LYS A 112 -9.16 -12.79 10.38
CA LYS A 112 -9.82 -12.14 9.25
C LYS A 112 -9.16 -10.78 9.03
N LEU A 113 -8.46 -10.65 7.92
CA LEU A 113 -7.60 -9.51 7.62
C LEU A 113 -8.36 -8.42 6.85
N PHE A 114 -8.18 -7.17 7.28
CA PHE A 114 -8.60 -5.96 6.59
C PHE A 114 -7.39 -5.04 6.43
N ASN A 115 -6.50 -5.37 5.49
CA ASN A 115 -5.38 -4.50 5.16
C ASN A 115 -5.87 -3.26 4.43
N GLU A 116 -5.25 -2.12 4.76
CA GLU A 116 -5.39 -0.92 3.94
C GLU A 116 -6.86 -0.51 3.72
N CYS A 117 -7.71 -0.77 4.72
CA CYS A 117 -9.14 -0.54 4.65
C CYS A 117 -9.46 0.83 5.23
N SER A 118 -10.01 1.71 4.40
CA SER A 118 -10.38 3.06 4.84
C SER A 118 -11.62 3.04 5.73
N ILE A 119 -11.51 3.69 6.88
CA ILE A 119 -12.60 4.06 7.78
C ILE A 119 -13.08 5.45 7.38
N LEU A 120 -14.39 5.58 7.16
CA LEU A 120 -15.05 6.86 6.90
C LEU A 120 -15.42 7.51 8.23
N THR A 121 -15.03 8.76 8.41
CA THR A 121 -15.41 9.58 9.57
C THR A 121 -15.74 11.00 9.14
N HIS A 122 -16.23 11.82 10.07
CA HIS A 122 -16.42 13.25 9.88
C HIS A 122 -15.47 14.03 10.77
N ASP A 123 -14.87 15.10 10.24
CA ASP A 123 -14.14 16.06 11.08
C ASP A 123 -15.10 16.94 11.90
N ASN A 124 -14.54 17.80 12.75
CA ASN A 124 -15.31 18.73 13.57
C ASN A 124 -16.13 19.76 12.75
N GLN A 125 -15.85 19.89 11.45
CA GLN A 125 -16.56 20.77 10.52
C GLN A 125 -17.63 20.02 9.71
N GLY A 126 -17.78 18.71 9.92
CA GLY A 126 -18.73 17.84 9.24
C GLY A 126 -18.24 17.28 7.90
N HIS A 127 -17.01 17.57 7.49
CA HIS A 127 -16.46 17.05 6.24
C HIS A 127 -16.10 15.58 6.38
N THR A 128 -16.38 14.80 5.34
CA THR A 128 -15.98 13.38 5.29
C THR A 128 -14.47 13.26 5.16
N VAL A 129 -13.86 12.58 6.12
CA VAL A 129 -12.42 12.27 6.17
C VAL A 129 -12.23 10.76 6.11
N LEU A 130 -11.17 10.33 5.43
CA LEU A 130 -10.75 8.93 5.36
C LEU A 130 -9.58 8.70 6.31
N LYS A 131 -9.69 7.65 7.12
CA LYS A 131 -8.63 7.17 8.02
C LYS A 131 -8.26 5.77 7.60
N ARG A 132 -6.98 5.49 7.35
CA ARG A 132 -6.55 4.22 6.76
C ARG A 132 -5.46 3.60 7.63
N PRO A 133 -5.83 2.70 8.55
CA PRO A 133 -4.84 1.86 9.22
C PRO A 133 -4.18 0.90 8.23
N ASP A 134 -2.92 0.58 8.47
CA ASP A 134 -2.15 -0.33 7.63
C ASP A 134 -2.72 -1.75 7.70
N ARG A 135 -2.99 -2.24 8.93
CA ARG A 135 -3.46 -3.60 9.18
C ARG A 135 -4.52 -3.62 10.27
N VAL A 136 -5.69 -4.17 9.95
CA VAL A 136 -6.73 -4.49 10.94
C VAL A 136 -7.00 -6.00 10.90
N MET A 137 -6.96 -6.63 12.06
CA MET A 137 -7.10 -8.07 12.24
C MET A 137 -8.26 -8.37 13.18
N LEU A 138 -9.26 -9.09 12.68
CA LEU A 138 -10.40 -9.50 13.47
C LEU A 138 -10.22 -10.94 13.96
N ALA A 139 -10.23 -11.10 15.28
CA ALA A 139 -10.34 -12.37 15.98
C ALA A 139 -11.78 -12.56 16.52
N PRO A 140 -12.14 -13.73 17.08
CA PRO A 140 -13.47 -13.96 17.65
C PRO A 140 -13.86 -13.02 18.80
N ASP A 141 -12.88 -12.57 19.60
CA ASP A 141 -13.07 -11.87 20.88
C ASP A 141 -12.48 -10.45 20.90
N HIS A 142 -11.67 -10.10 19.91
CA HIS A 142 -11.02 -8.79 19.83
C HIS A 142 -10.70 -8.40 18.39
N LEU A 143 -10.44 -7.11 18.21
CA LEU A 143 -9.95 -6.55 16.96
C LEU A 143 -8.62 -5.85 17.22
N THR A 144 -7.61 -6.14 16.41
CA THR A 144 -6.28 -5.57 16.55
C THR A 144 -5.99 -4.66 15.38
N VAL A 145 -5.62 -3.41 15.65
CA VAL A 145 -5.12 -2.45 14.66
C VAL A 145 -3.62 -2.26 14.84
N VAL A 146 -2.87 -2.33 13.75
CA VAL A 146 -1.42 -2.15 13.73
C VAL A 146 -1.06 -1.16 12.63
N ASP A 147 -0.16 -0.25 12.96
CA ASP A 147 0.39 0.74 12.03
C ASP A 147 1.93 0.62 12.00
N PHE A 148 2.51 0.55 10.81
CA PHE A 148 3.91 0.28 10.57
C PHE A 148 4.70 1.57 10.37
N LYS A 149 5.81 1.72 11.09
CA LYS A 149 6.68 2.88 11.01
C LYS A 149 8.11 2.45 10.68
N PHE A 150 8.66 3.03 9.62
CA PHE A 150 10.02 2.79 9.10
C PHE A 150 10.95 3.99 9.35
N GLY A 151 10.68 4.72 10.43
CA GLY A 151 11.37 5.93 10.80
C GLY A 151 11.29 6.16 12.29
N GLN A 152 11.75 7.33 12.74
CA GLN A 152 11.84 7.60 14.17
C GLN A 152 10.46 7.66 14.86
N PRO A 153 10.35 7.21 16.12
CA PRO A 153 9.14 7.37 16.91
C PRO A 153 8.70 8.83 17.04
N ALA A 154 7.39 9.05 16.87
CA ALA A 154 6.77 10.36 17.05
C ALA A 154 5.46 10.25 17.84
N ALA A 155 5.18 11.24 18.68
CA ALA A 155 3.96 11.30 19.48
C ALA A 155 2.68 11.36 18.63
N SER A 156 2.77 11.85 17.39
CA SER A 156 1.67 11.82 16.42
C SER A 156 1.23 10.40 16.06
N HIS A 157 2.15 9.44 16.04
CA HIS A 157 1.83 8.05 15.71
C HIS A 157 0.88 7.42 16.72
N GLN A 158 1.09 7.67 18.02
CA GLN A 158 0.21 7.16 19.07
C GLN A 158 -1.18 7.77 18.96
N ARG A 159 -1.27 9.07 18.67
CA ARG A 159 -2.54 9.76 18.44
C ARG A 159 -3.32 9.16 17.26
N GLN A 160 -2.63 8.85 16.17
CA GLN A 160 -3.22 8.23 14.98
C GLN A 160 -3.83 6.86 15.30
N VAL A 161 -3.07 5.98 15.98
CA VAL A 161 -3.59 4.64 16.34
C VAL A 161 -4.72 4.74 17.37
N ALA A 162 -4.62 5.65 18.34
CA ALA A 162 -5.70 5.88 19.31
C ALA A 162 -6.99 6.35 18.62
N GLU A 163 -6.89 7.21 17.60
CA GLU A 163 -8.04 7.62 16.78
C GLU A 163 -8.65 6.43 16.04
N TYR A 164 -7.83 5.55 15.44
CA TYR A 164 -8.33 4.32 14.81
C TYR A 164 -9.08 3.43 15.81
N MET A 165 -8.52 3.23 17.00
CA MET A 165 -9.16 2.44 18.06
C MET A 165 -10.52 3.03 18.44
N GLN A 166 -10.62 4.35 18.57
CA GLN A 166 -11.88 5.04 18.88
C GLN A 166 -12.91 4.83 17.77
N LEU A 167 -12.54 5.02 16.51
CA LEU A 167 -13.44 4.84 15.37
C LEU A 167 -13.96 3.40 15.28
N LEU A 168 -13.07 2.42 15.43
CA LEU A 168 -13.44 1.00 15.43
C LEU A 168 -14.37 0.67 16.61
N THR A 169 -14.15 1.27 17.77
CA THR A 169 -15.04 1.13 18.91
C THR A 169 -16.43 1.72 18.62
N GLN A 170 -16.50 2.90 18.01
CA GLN A 170 -17.76 3.54 17.60
C GLN A 170 -18.51 2.73 16.54
N MET A 171 -17.81 1.95 15.71
CA MET A 171 -18.41 1.02 14.76
C MET A 171 -19.00 -0.25 15.41
N GLY A 172 -18.87 -0.41 16.73
CA GLY A 172 -19.47 -1.51 17.48
C GLY A 172 -18.51 -2.66 17.84
N TYR A 173 -17.20 -2.46 17.71
CA TYR A 173 -16.19 -3.43 18.17
C TYR A 173 -15.76 -3.09 19.60
N PRO A 174 -16.18 -3.84 20.64
CA PRO A 174 -15.98 -3.41 22.04
C PRO A 174 -14.55 -3.60 22.55
N ASN A 175 -13.77 -4.49 21.94
CA ASN A 175 -12.43 -4.87 22.41
C ASN A 175 -11.40 -4.61 21.31
N VAL A 176 -10.96 -3.35 21.19
CA VAL A 176 -9.97 -2.93 20.20
C VAL A 176 -8.60 -2.76 20.84
N GLN A 177 -7.60 -3.45 20.29
CA GLN A 177 -6.19 -3.36 20.69
C GLN A 177 -5.41 -2.59 19.62
N GLY A 178 -4.60 -1.62 20.02
CA GLY A 178 -3.80 -0.80 19.11
C GLY A 178 -2.31 -0.99 19.31
N TYR A 179 -1.57 -1.10 18.21
CA TYR A 179 -0.12 -1.22 18.22
C TYR A 179 0.55 -0.34 17.18
N LEU A 180 1.70 0.20 17.55
CA LEU A 180 2.68 0.77 16.63
C LEU A 180 3.83 -0.20 16.49
N TRP A 181 4.18 -0.53 15.26
CA TRP A 181 5.35 -1.36 14.97
C TRP A 181 6.43 -0.53 14.29
N TYR A 182 7.49 -0.23 15.04
CA TYR A 182 8.69 0.43 14.53
C TYR A 182 9.63 -0.66 13.98
N VAL A 183 9.48 -0.95 12.69
CA VAL A 183 10.12 -2.11 12.06
C VAL A 183 11.64 -2.00 12.12
N ASP A 184 12.18 -0.83 11.80
CA ASP A 184 13.63 -0.57 11.84
C ASP A 184 14.22 -0.60 13.26
N ASN A 185 13.41 -0.26 14.27
CA ASN A 185 13.81 -0.28 15.68
C ASN A 185 13.52 -1.63 16.35
N GLU A 186 12.96 -2.59 15.61
CA GLU A 186 12.54 -3.90 16.10
C GLU A 186 11.66 -3.82 17.37
N THR A 187 10.84 -2.77 17.46
CA THR A 187 10.09 -2.42 18.66
C THR A 187 8.61 -2.30 18.36
N VAL A 188 7.79 -2.89 19.22
CA VAL A 188 6.34 -2.73 19.22
C VAL A 188 5.92 -1.95 20.45
N VAL A 189 5.08 -0.94 20.24
CA VAL A 189 4.51 -0.12 21.30
C VAL A 189 3.00 -0.33 21.32
N THR A 190 2.48 -0.80 22.45
CA THR A 190 1.05 -0.85 22.71
C THR A 190 0.50 0.56 22.89
N VAL A 191 -0.61 0.86 22.24
CA VAL A 191 -1.31 2.14 22.36
C VAL A 191 -2.51 1.95 23.28
N SER A 192 -2.55 2.73 24.36
CA SER A 192 -3.73 2.76 25.22
C SER A 192 -4.87 3.52 24.53
N PRO A 193 -6.13 3.09 24.72
CA PRO A 193 -7.28 3.89 24.31
C PRO A 193 -7.17 5.29 24.92
N SER A 194 -7.42 6.33 24.13
CA SER A 194 -7.53 7.66 24.70
C SER A 194 -8.69 7.66 25.70
N ALA A 195 -8.45 8.14 26.91
CA ALA A 195 -9.53 8.44 27.85
C ALA A 195 -10.33 9.59 27.23
N ALA A 196 -11.39 9.25 26.51
CA ALA A 196 -12.24 10.20 25.81
C ALA A 196 -12.77 11.27 26.76
N PHE A 197 -12.71 12.54 26.32
CA PHE A 197 -13.69 13.58 26.65
C PHE A 197 -13.97 14.37 25.38
#